data_AF-W9WNU7-F1
#
_entry.id   AF-W9WNU7-F1
#
_cell.length_a   1.000
_cell.length_b   1.000
_cell.length_c   1.000
_cell.angle_alpha   90.00
_cell.angle_beta   90.00
_cell.angle_gamma   90.00
#
_symmetry.space_group_name_H-M   'P 1'
#
loop_
_entity.id
_entity.type
_entity.pdbx_description
1 polymer ?
#
loop_
_entity_poly.entity_id
_entity_poly.type
_entity_poly.pdbx_seq_one_letter_code
_entity_poly.pdbx_strand_id
1 'polypeptide(L)'
;MYSKAVVLSLLAASGALAAPHNRRYYDDKVTVALSDGGETGAQVTLESTVRDMAAPAISGPFNSIEIRLGADVQNKDLRCQALDNYGYPIVATRGENIDITFSDADKGAWTFREASYVSEVICDPTFVKIDPTSDELNLRVVLESQSTETGSQTVLPSGYRAESAPVATSGPFETVELRVGSLVQKQDYRCQILDIYGNPLTVLRGENKDNTFSDADKGAWTLQTPREVGEIICDPTFVAQKL
;
A
#
# COMPACT_ATOMS: atom_id res chain seq x y z
N MET A 1 46.45 -21.66 -88.63
CA MET A 1 46.56 -22.65 -87.55
C MET A 1 47.21 -21.99 -86.34
N TYR A 2 46.64 -22.25 -85.17
CA TYR A 2 47.06 -21.90 -83.80
C TYR A 2 46.63 -20.56 -83.18
N SER A 3 45.66 -20.76 -82.28
CA SER A 3 44.94 -19.87 -81.36
C SER A 3 45.83 -19.01 -80.46
N LYS A 4 45.40 -17.77 -80.20
CA LYS A 4 45.84 -16.99 -79.04
C LYS A 4 44.73 -17.00 -78.00
N ALA A 5 44.97 -17.72 -76.91
CA ALA A 5 44.16 -17.64 -75.70
C ALA A 5 44.50 -16.34 -74.96
N VAL A 6 43.49 -15.51 -74.69
CA VAL A 6 43.58 -14.39 -73.75
C VAL A 6 42.87 -14.84 -72.48
N VAL A 7 43.64 -15.10 -71.43
CA VAL A 7 43.12 -15.42 -70.10
C VAL A 7 42.86 -14.09 -69.38
N LEU A 8 41.58 -13.80 -69.11
CA LEU A 8 41.12 -12.63 -68.38
C LEU A 8 41.05 -13.00 -66.88
N SER A 9 41.99 -12.51 -66.07
CA SER A 9 41.98 -12.69 -64.62
C SER A 9 41.00 -11.72 -63.96
N LEU A 10 39.85 -12.22 -63.53
CA LEU A 10 38.92 -11.53 -62.65
C LEU A 10 39.51 -11.45 -61.23
N LEU A 11 39.95 -10.27 -60.81
CA LEU A 11 40.19 -9.98 -59.40
C LEU A 11 38.83 -9.91 -58.68
N ALA A 12 38.48 -10.97 -57.95
CA ALA A 12 37.40 -10.91 -56.97
C ALA A 12 37.87 -10.08 -55.76
N ALA A 13 37.50 -8.79 -55.73
CA ALA A 13 37.57 -8.00 -54.52
C ALA A 13 36.50 -8.53 -53.56
N SER A 14 36.89 -9.42 -52.66
CA SER A 14 36.11 -9.79 -51.48
C SER A 14 36.04 -8.58 -50.55
N GLY A 15 35.10 -7.68 -50.83
CA GLY A 15 34.67 -6.68 -49.87
C GLY A 15 34.05 -7.40 -48.68
N ALA A 16 34.82 -7.56 -47.60
CA ALA A 16 34.29 -7.98 -46.31
C ALA A 16 33.35 -6.89 -45.82
N LEU A 17 32.05 -7.04 -46.09
CA LEU A 17 31.01 -6.33 -45.37
C LEU A 17 31.01 -6.90 -43.96
N ALA A 18 31.71 -6.24 -43.04
CA ALA A 18 31.48 -6.45 -41.62
C ALA A 18 30.02 -6.08 -41.34
N ALA A 19 29.16 -7.09 -41.22
CA ALA A 19 27.79 -6.88 -40.76
C ALA A 19 27.86 -6.15 -39.41
N PRO A 20 27.13 -5.04 -39.22
CA PRO A 20 27.12 -4.35 -37.95
C PRO A 20 26.73 -5.35 -36.87
N HIS A 21 27.58 -5.47 -35.86
CA HIS A 21 27.30 -6.27 -34.68
C HIS A 21 26.14 -5.57 -33.97
N ASN A 22 24.91 -6.03 -34.21
CA ASN A 22 23.74 -5.58 -33.46
C ASN A 22 23.96 -5.95 -32.01
N ARG A 23 24.50 -5.02 -31.21
CA ARG A 23 24.42 -5.10 -29.76
C ARG A 23 22.94 -5.17 -29.42
N ARG A 24 22.50 -6.34 -28.97
CA ARG A 24 21.15 -6.53 -28.44
C ARG A 24 21.01 -5.58 -27.25
N TYR A 25 20.21 -4.54 -27.42
CA TYR A 25 19.83 -3.65 -26.33
C TYR A 25 18.84 -4.44 -25.48
N TYR A 26 19.24 -4.79 -24.26
CA TYR A 26 18.36 -5.43 -23.29
C TYR A 26 17.54 -4.34 -22.62
N ASP A 27 16.22 -4.49 -22.65
CA ASP A 27 15.28 -3.63 -21.94
C ASP A 27 14.99 -4.22 -20.55
N ASP A 28 16.02 -4.21 -19.70
CA ASP A 28 16.03 -4.79 -18.36
C ASP A 28 15.78 -3.77 -17.25
N LYS A 29 15.36 -2.55 -17.62
CA LYS A 29 15.10 -1.45 -16.69
C LYS A 29 13.64 -1.38 -16.30
N VAL A 30 13.42 -0.63 -15.23
CA VAL A 30 12.08 -0.29 -14.74
C VAL A 30 11.90 1.20 -14.90
N THR A 31 10.80 1.59 -15.52
CA THR A 31 10.39 2.97 -15.64
C THR A 31 9.28 3.24 -14.65
N VAL A 32 9.45 4.24 -13.80
CA VAL A 32 8.39 4.72 -12.92
C VAL A 32 7.97 6.11 -13.39
N ALA A 33 6.69 6.24 -13.75
CA ALA A 33 6.07 7.47 -14.18
C ALA A 33 5.15 8.01 -13.08
N LEU A 34 5.32 9.28 -12.73
CA LEU A 34 4.50 10.03 -11.79
C LEU A 34 3.69 11.05 -12.58
N SER A 35 2.38 11.14 -12.32
CA SER A 35 1.48 12.05 -13.04
C SER A 35 0.61 12.85 -12.08
N ASP A 36 0.36 14.12 -12.41
CA ASP A 36 -0.60 14.99 -11.73
C ASP A 36 -2.02 14.89 -12.34
N GLY A 37 -2.27 13.99 -13.29
CA GLY A 37 -3.55 13.89 -14.01
C GLY A 37 -3.78 14.98 -15.07
N GLY A 38 -2.80 15.86 -15.30
CA GLY A 38 -2.75 16.89 -16.33
C GLY A 38 -1.55 16.71 -17.28
N GLU A 39 -0.91 17.81 -17.67
CA GLU A 39 0.24 17.80 -18.61
C GLU A 39 1.60 17.64 -17.90
N THR A 40 1.64 17.69 -16.57
CA THR A 40 2.89 17.62 -15.80
C THR A 40 3.14 16.22 -15.27
N GLY A 41 4.37 15.76 -15.41
CA GLY A 41 4.78 14.46 -14.88
C GLY A 41 6.28 14.40 -14.66
N ALA A 42 6.69 13.41 -13.90
CA ALA A 42 8.10 13.03 -13.78
C ALA A 42 8.26 11.56 -14.12
N GLN A 43 9.43 11.22 -14.62
CA GLN A 43 9.80 9.84 -14.87
C GLN A 43 11.19 9.59 -14.31
N VAL A 44 11.36 8.42 -13.73
CA VAL A 44 12.67 7.90 -13.32
C VAL A 44 12.85 6.50 -13.91
N THR A 45 14.10 6.14 -14.18
CA THR A 45 14.47 4.81 -14.67
C THR A 45 15.42 4.19 -13.67
N LEU A 46 15.11 2.97 -13.24
CA LEU A 46 15.80 2.24 -12.19
C LEU A 46 16.20 0.84 -12.66
N GLU A 47 17.16 0.24 -11.97
CA GLU A 47 17.53 -1.16 -12.10
C GLU A 47 16.40 -2.10 -11.63
N SER A 48 16.24 -3.26 -12.29
CA SER A 48 15.20 -4.24 -11.95
C SER A 48 15.67 -5.40 -11.06
N THR A 49 16.98 -5.60 -10.94
CA THR A 49 17.58 -6.78 -10.30
C THR A 49 18.14 -6.52 -8.90
N VAL A 50 18.26 -5.25 -8.52
CA VAL A 50 18.81 -4.81 -7.23
C VAL A 50 17.92 -3.71 -6.66
N ARG A 51 18.08 -3.43 -5.37
CA ARG A 51 17.53 -2.21 -4.78
C ARG A 51 18.17 -1.00 -5.44
N ASP A 52 17.34 -0.18 -6.08
CA ASP A 52 17.77 1.05 -6.72
C ASP A 52 16.81 2.18 -6.37
N MET A 53 17.31 3.42 -6.37
CA MET A 53 16.55 4.59 -5.98
C MET A 53 16.89 5.82 -6.84
N ALA A 54 15.88 6.63 -7.12
CA ALA A 54 16.02 7.85 -7.88
C ALA A 54 15.01 8.91 -7.43
N ALA A 55 15.47 10.15 -7.38
CA ALA A 55 14.61 11.31 -7.19
C ALA A 55 13.99 11.75 -8.53
N PRO A 56 12.69 12.07 -8.58
CA PRO A 56 12.08 12.61 -9.79
C PRO A 56 12.59 14.03 -10.08
N ALA A 57 12.58 14.41 -11.36
CA ALA A 57 13.06 15.73 -11.79
C ALA A 57 12.24 16.91 -11.23
N ILE A 58 10.97 16.64 -10.90
CA ILE A 58 10.09 17.54 -10.16
C ILE A 58 9.44 16.74 -9.03
N SER A 59 9.19 17.39 -7.90
CA SER A 59 8.68 16.72 -6.70
C SER A 59 7.15 16.57 -6.66
N GLY A 60 6.41 17.07 -7.66
CA GLY A 60 4.95 17.03 -7.69
C GLY A 60 4.29 18.33 -7.16
N PRO A 61 3.04 18.27 -6.68
CA PRO A 61 2.32 17.09 -6.23
C PRO A 61 1.86 16.19 -7.38
N PHE A 62 1.86 14.88 -7.14
CA PHE A 62 1.38 13.87 -8.08
C PHE A 62 0.12 13.19 -7.54
N ASN A 63 -0.71 12.69 -8.46
CA ASN A 63 -1.94 11.97 -8.16
C ASN A 63 -1.80 10.45 -8.41
N SER A 64 -0.81 10.03 -9.20
CA SER A 64 -0.63 8.62 -9.54
C SER A 64 0.83 8.24 -9.76
N ILE A 65 1.08 6.94 -9.65
CA ILE A 65 2.34 6.28 -9.96
C ILE A 65 2.09 5.07 -10.87
N GLU A 66 2.79 5.00 -11.98
CA GLU A 66 2.75 3.88 -12.92
C GLU A 66 4.14 3.25 -13.00
N ILE A 67 4.19 1.92 -12.87
CA ILE A 67 5.41 1.14 -12.99
C ILE A 67 5.32 0.47 -14.35
N ARG A 68 6.38 0.57 -15.14
CA ARG A 68 6.49 -0.08 -16.45
C ARG A 68 7.76 -0.90 -16.47
N LEU A 69 7.60 -2.21 -16.62
CA LEU A 69 8.71 -3.13 -16.69
C LEU A 69 9.19 -3.23 -18.14
N GLY A 70 10.50 -3.11 -18.34
CA GLY A 70 11.10 -3.39 -19.63
C GLY A 70 10.83 -4.84 -20.09
N ALA A 71 10.89 -5.05 -21.40
CA ALA A 71 10.54 -6.34 -22.01
C ALA A 71 11.38 -7.51 -21.44
N ASP A 72 12.65 -7.25 -21.13
CA ASP A 72 13.62 -8.25 -20.68
C ASP A 72 13.70 -8.39 -19.14
N VAL A 73 12.93 -7.60 -18.37
CA VAL A 73 12.84 -7.73 -16.91
C VAL A 73 12.30 -9.10 -16.53
N GLN A 74 13.08 -9.88 -15.77
CA GLN A 74 12.72 -11.25 -15.38
C GLN A 74 11.69 -11.28 -14.25
N ASN A 75 11.82 -10.41 -13.25
CA ASN A 75 10.89 -10.33 -12.13
C ASN A 75 9.68 -9.46 -12.52
N LYS A 76 8.62 -10.09 -13.02
CA LYS A 76 7.37 -9.40 -13.37
C LYS A 76 6.56 -8.94 -12.15
N ASP A 77 6.90 -9.43 -10.96
CA ASP A 77 6.29 -9.03 -9.69
C ASP A 77 7.09 -7.94 -8.97
N LEU A 78 8.13 -7.37 -9.60
CA LEU A 78 8.92 -6.29 -9.02
C LEU A 78 8.02 -5.15 -8.55
N ARG A 79 8.30 -4.66 -7.34
CA ARG A 79 7.55 -3.57 -6.72
C ARG A 79 8.46 -2.37 -6.50
N CYS A 80 7.86 -1.19 -6.59
CA CYS A 80 8.50 0.08 -6.28
C CYS A 80 7.68 0.84 -5.23
N GLN A 81 8.33 1.67 -4.45
CA GLN A 81 7.74 2.50 -3.41
C GLN A 81 8.07 3.97 -3.70
N ALA A 82 7.11 4.85 -3.49
CA ALA A 82 7.36 6.29 -3.49
C ALA A 82 7.40 6.80 -2.06
N LEU A 83 8.38 7.67 -1.76
CA LEU A 83 8.54 8.32 -0.48
C LEU A 83 8.14 9.79 -0.56
N ASP A 84 7.53 10.30 0.50
CA ASP A 84 7.23 11.72 0.66
C ASP A 84 8.49 12.52 1.05
N ASN A 85 8.35 13.84 1.21
CA ASN A 85 9.45 14.73 1.59
C ASN A 85 10.02 14.47 3.00
N TYR A 86 9.36 13.66 3.81
CA TYR A 86 9.79 13.26 5.15
C TYR A 86 10.37 11.83 5.17
N GLY A 87 10.40 11.15 4.02
CA GLY A 87 10.89 9.78 3.89
C GLY A 87 9.84 8.72 4.26
N TYR A 88 8.57 9.10 4.40
CA TYR A 88 7.50 8.14 4.66
C TYR A 88 6.93 7.56 3.36
N PRO A 89 6.62 6.25 3.33
CA PRO A 89 5.95 5.64 2.19
C PRO A 89 4.60 6.27 1.88
N ILE A 90 4.37 6.62 0.63
CA ILE A 90 3.08 7.14 0.15
C ILE A 90 2.13 5.97 -0.07
N VAL A 91 0.87 6.13 0.35
CA VAL A 91 -0.16 5.11 0.19
C VAL A 91 -0.93 5.32 -1.11
N ALA A 92 -1.06 4.27 -1.91
CA ALA A 92 -1.83 4.30 -3.14
C ALA A 92 -2.88 3.19 -3.20
N THR A 93 -3.85 3.37 -4.10
CA THR A 93 -4.92 2.43 -4.38
C THR A 93 -4.95 2.03 -5.84
N ARG A 94 -5.39 0.80 -6.11
CA ARG A 94 -5.70 0.31 -7.45
C ARG A 94 -6.88 -0.65 -7.38
N GLY A 95 -8.06 -0.12 -7.73
CA GLY A 95 -9.33 -0.76 -7.38
C GLY A 95 -9.47 -0.83 -5.86
N GLU A 96 -9.78 -2.03 -5.34
CA GLU A 96 -9.89 -2.29 -3.90
C GLU A 96 -8.54 -2.54 -3.21
N ASN A 97 -7.43 -2.64 -3.96
CA ASN A 97 -6.12 -2.86 -3.36
C ASN A 97 -5.57 -1.55 -2.80
N ILE A 98 -5.05 -1.59 -1.57
CA ILE A 98 -4.28 -0.53 -0.92
C ILE A 98 -2.88 -1.08 -0.66
N ASP A 99 -1.85 -0.29 -0.96
CA ASP A 99 -0.46 -0.68 -0.68
C ASP A 99 0.43 0.57 -0.54
N ILE A 100 1.68 0.36 -0.12
CA ILE A 100 2.78 1.34 -0.13
C ILE A 100 3.93 0.90 -1.05
N THR A 101 3.82 -0.29 -1.61
CA THR A 101 4.70 -0.81 -2.66
C THR A 101 3.84 -1.19 -3.85
N PHE A 102 4.31 -0.97 -5.06
CA PHE A 102 3.48 -0.94 -6.25
C PHE A 102 4.14 -1.74 -7.37
N SER A 103 3.43 -2.73 -7.91
CA SER A 103 3.84 -3.40 -9.14
C SER A 103 2.95 -2.98 -10.30
N ASP A 104 3.48 -3.06 -11.51
CA ASP A 104 2.69 -2.91 -12.73
C ASP A 104 1.61 -3.99 -12.80
N ALA A 105 2.02 -5.27 -12.74
CA ALA A 105 1.14 -6.44 -12.87
C ALA A 105 0.16 -6.33 -14.08
N ASP A 106 0.60 -5.64 -15.13
CA ASP A 106 -0.17 -5.32 -16.35
C ASP A 106 -1.54 -4.66 -16.07
N LYS A 107 -1.66 -3.92 -14.96
CA LYS A 107 -2.90 -3.25 -14.51
C LYS A 107 -2.81 -1.72 -14.56
N GLY A 108 -1.66 -1.18 -14.99
CA GLY A 108 -1.44 0.26 -15.09
C GLY A 108 -1.32 0.96 -13.74
N ALA A 109 -1.59 2.27 -13.76
CA ALA A 109 -1.26 3.19 -12.68
C ALA A 109 -2.00 2.89 -11.36
N TRP A 110 -1.29 3.16 -10.27
CA TRP A 110 -1.84 3.30 -8.92
C TRP A 110 -2.20 4.77 -8.67
N THR A 111 -3.29 5.01 -7.96
CA THR A 111 -3.75 6.35 -7.58
C THR A 111 -3.35 6.63 -6.15
N PHE A 112 -2.62 7.71 -5.88
CA PHE A 112 -2.35 8.11 -4.51
C PHE A 112 -3.65 8.51 -3.80
N ARG A 113 -3.79 8.11 -2.53
CA ARG A 113 -4.99 8.46 -1.74
C ARG A 113 -5.16 9.96 -1.59
N GLU A 114 -4.03 10.66 -1.51
CA GLU A 114 -3.94 12.11 -1.48
C GLU A 114 -2.85 12.55 -2.47
N ALA A 115 -3.06 13.69 -3.13
CA ALA A 115 -2.04 14.27 -4.00
C ALA A 115 -0.77 14.51 -3.17
N SER A 116 0.34 13.90 -3.57
CA SER A 116 1.54 13.79 -2.73
C SER A 116 2.78 14.29 -3.43
N TYR A 117 3.66 14.94 -2.67
CA TYR A 117 5.01 15.26 -3.14
C TYR A 117 5.89 14.02 -3.02
N VAL A 118 6.60 13.66 -4.08
CA VAL A 118 7.48 12.51 -4.11
C VAL A 118 8.93 12.99 -4.08
N SER A 119 9.66 12.61 -3.03
CA SER A 119 11.08 12.94 -2.88
C SER A 119 11.97 11.90 -3.54
N GLU A 120 11.57 10.63 -3.47
CA GLU A 120 12.35 9.50 -3.95
C GLU A 120 11.42 8.34 -4.36
N VAL A 121 11.85 7.61 -5.38
CA VAL A 121 11.26 6.33 -5.78
C VAL A 121 12.31 5.25 -5.57
N ILE A 122 11.91 4.15 -4.94
CA ILE A 122 12.76 2.99 -4.67
C ILE A 122 12.14 1.77 -5.34
N CYS A 123 12.89 1.04 -6.17
CA CYS A 123 12.49 -0.27 -6.66
C CYS A 123 13.38 -1.32 -6.00
N ASP A 124 12.76 -2.35 -5.41
CA ASP A 124 13.48 -3.38 -4.67
C ASP A 124 12.83 -4.75 -4.91
N PRO A 125 13.57 -5.77 -5.38
CA PRO A 125 13.05 -7.13 -5.54
C PRO A 125 12.55 -7.78 -4.24
N THR A 126 12.96 -7.26 -3.07
CA THR A 126 12.53 -7.76 -1.76
C THR A 126 11.19 -7.16 -1.29
N PHE A 127 10.69 -6.12 -1.96
CA PHE A 127 9.39 -5.57 -1.63
C PHE A 127 8.27 -6.57 -1.94
N VAL A 128 7.40 -6.75 -0.96
CA VAL A 128 6.24 -7.64 -1.03
C VAL A 128 4.95 -6.84 -0.96
N LYS A 129 3.88 -7.42 -1.52
CA LYS A 129 2.54 -6.86 -1.37
C LYS A 129 2.16 -6.88 0.13
N ILE A 130 1.56 -5.80 0.62
CA ILE A 130 0.98 -5.81 1.97
C ILE A 130 -0.13 -6.87 2.03
N ASP A 131 -0.11 -7.67 3.10
CA ASP A 131 -1.19 -8.62 3.39
C ASP A 131 -2.48 -7.83 3.67
N PRO A 132 -3.59 -8.07 2.95
CA PRO A 132 -4.86 -7.39 3.21
C PRO A 132 -5.40 -7.62 4.63
N THR A 133 -4.93 -8.65 5.34
CA THR A 133 -5.26 -8.93 6.74
C THR A 133 -4.29 -8.29 7.73
N SER A 134 -3.26 -7.58 7.24
CA SER A 134 -2.30 -6.84 8.06
C SER A 134 -3.00 -5.82 8.94
N ASP A 135 -2.54 -5.68 10.18
CA ASP A 135 -3.01 -4.65 11.11
C ASP A 135 -2.79 -3.23 10.58
N GLU A 136 -1.85 -3.02 9.67
CA GLU A 136 -1.61 -1.72 9.07
C GLU A 136 -2.80 -1.21 8.26
N LEU A 137 -3.61 -2.12 7.68
CA LEU A 137 -4.78 -1.79 6.86
C LEU A 137 -6.11 -1.91 7.60
N ASN A 138 -6.09 -2.49 8.81
CA ASN A 138 -7.29 -2.89 9.52
C ASN A 138 -7.42 -2.17 10.87
N LEU A 139 -8.58 -2.34 11.48
CA LEU A 139 -8.90 -1.86 12.80
C LEU A 139 -8.76 -3.03 13.77
N ARG A 140 -8.15 -2.81 14.93
CA ARG A 140 -8.05 -3.80 15.99
C ARG A 140 -8.74 -3.28 17.23
N VAL A 141 -9.78 -3.97 17.67
CA VAL A 141 -10.46 -3.68 18.93
C VAL A 141 -9.96 -4.68 19.97
N VAL A 142 -9.38 -4.14 21.04
CA VAL A 142 -8.84 -4.88 22.18
C VAL A 142 -9.77 -4.67 23.36
N LEU A 143 -10.33 -5.75 23.88
CA LEU A 143 -11.17 -5.76 25.07
C LEU A 143 -10.41 -6.48 26.18
N GLU A 144 -10.34 -5.88 27.37
CA GLU A 144 -9.62 -6.46 28.50
C GLU A 144 -10.41 -6.33 29.80
N SER A 145 -10.17 -7.27 30.71
CA SER A 145 -10.60 -7.24 32.10
C SER A 145 -9.43 -7.70 32.96
N GLN A 146 -8.92 -6.80 33.80
CA GLN A 146 -7.81 -7.14 34.69
C GLN A 146 -8.30 -8.01 35.85
N SER A 147 -9.53 -7.78 36.32
CA SER A 147 -10.10 -8.55 37.45
C SER A 147 -10.33 -10.03 37.13
N THR A 148 -10.55 -10.36 35.85
CA THR A 148 -10.80 -11.74 35.40
C THR A 148 -9.71 -12.29 34.49
N GLU A 149 -8.60 -11.55 34.32
CA GLU A 149 -7.50 -11.88 33.40
C GLU A 149 -8.00 -12.29 32.01
N THR A 150 -9.07 -11.65 31.55
CA THR A 150 -9.78 -11.99 30.32
C THR A 150 -9.46 -10.95 29.26
N GLY A 151 -9.17 -11.39 28.04
CA GLY A 151 -8.90 -10.51 26.92
C GLY A 151 -9.48 -11.05 25.61
N SER A 152 -9.82 -10.12 24.72
CA SER A 152 -10.24 -10.41 23.35
C SER A 152 -9.62 -9.40 22.41
N GLN A 153 -9.18 -9.86 21.23
CA GLN A 153 -8.72 -8.99 20.16
C GLN A 153 -9.44 -9.35 18.88
N THR A 154 -10.22 -8.41 18.35
CA THR A 154 -10.98 -8.58 17.13
C THR A 154 -10.45 -7.64 16.06
N VAL A 155 -10.10 -8.18 14.90
CA VAL A 155 -9.69 -7.41 13.73
C VAL A 155 -10.92 -7.16 12.85
N LEU A 156 -11.17 -5.90 12.49
CA LEU A 156 -12.23 -5.49 11.58
C LEU A 156 -11.64 -4.75 10.37
N PRO A 157 -12.20 -4.95 9.16
CA PRO A 157 -11.79 -4.20 7.99
C PRO A 157 -12.10 -2.71 8.11
N SER A 158 -11.29 -1.88 7.46
CA SER A 158 -11.47 -0.42 7.42
C SER A 158 -12.13 0.05 6.12
N GLY A 159 -12.69 1.26 6.12
CA GLY A 159 -13.25 1.94 4.95
C GLY A 159 -14.77 1.77 4.76
N TYR A 160 -15.40 0.85 5.49
CA TYR A 160 -16.85 0.65 5.48
C TYR A 160 -17.35 0.21 6.87
N ARG A 161 -18.68 0.11 7.03
CA ARG A 161 -19.30 -0.41 8.24
C ARG A 161 -19.01 -1.91 8.37
N ALA A 162 -18.27 -2.29 9.39
CA ALA A 162 -17.96 -3.68 9.70
C ALA A 162 -18.45 -4.01 11.11
N GLU A 163 -18.93 -5.25 11.28
CA GLU A 163 -19.38 -5.75 12.57
C GLU A 163 -18.82 -7.15 12.83
N SER A 164 -18.53 -7.45 14.09
CA SER A 164 -18.03 -8.76 14.50
C SER A 164 -18.22 -8.96 16.00
N ALA A 165 -18.38 -10.21 16.43
CA ALA A 165 -18.34 -10.54 17.85
C ALA A 165 -16.88 -10.50 18.38
N PRO A 166 -16.67 -10.31 19.69
CA PRO A 166 -15.37 -10.53 20.31
C PRO A 166 -14.84 -11.94 19.99
N VAL A 167 -13.56 -12.02 19.61
CA VAL A 167 -12.88 -13.30 19.40
C VAL A 167 -12.58 -13.95 20.76
N ALA A 168 -12.65 -15.29 20.83
CA ALA A 168 -12.36 -16.12 22.01
C ALA A 168 -13.36 -16.05 23.19
N THR A 169 -13.81 -14.88 23.63
CA THR A 169 -14.72 -14.75 24.78
C THR A 169 -15.57 -13.48 24.70
N SER A 170 -16.80 -13.54 25.22
CA SER A 170 -17.70 -12.40 25.31
C SER A 170 -17.48 -11.52 26.55
N GLY A 171 -16.54 -11.89 27.44
CA GLY A 171 -16.21 -11.11 28.64
C GLY A 171 -16.72 -11.73 29.94
N PRO A 172 -17.02 -10.92 30.98
CA PRO A 172 -17.15 -9.45 30.97
C PRO A 172 -15.81 -8.72 30.76
N PHE A 173 -15.88 -7.51 30.20
CA PHE A 173 -14.74 -6.63 29.95
C PHE A 173 -14.85 -5.33 30.74
N GLU A 174 -13.70 -4.76 31.12
CA GLU A 174 -13.58 -3.51 31.87
C GLU A 174 -13.11 -2.37 30.98
N THR A 175 -12.28 -2.66 29.97
CA THR A 175 -11.71 -1.68 29.05
C THR A 175 -11.90 -2.07 27.60
N VAL A 176 -11.88 -1.06 26.74
CA VAL A 176 -11.88 -1.22 25.28
C VAL A 176 -10.89 -0.23 24.66
N GLU A 177 -10.00 -0.73 23.82
CA GLU A 177 -9.05 0.07 23.05
C GLU A 177 -9.31 -0.17 21.56
N LEU A 178 -9.43 0.89 20.79
CA LEU A 178 -9.33 0.82 19.33
C LEU A 178 -7.88 1.10 18.97
N ARG A 179 -7.30 0.30 18.09
CA ARG A 179 -6.03 0.58 17.41
C ARG A 179 -6.32 0.67 15.93
N VAL A 180 -5.94 1.78 15.32
CA VAL A 180 -6.15 2.05 13.91
C VAL A 180 -4.84 1.78 13.17
N GLY A 181 -4.88 0.94 12.14
CA GLY A 181 -3.71 0.68 11.30
C GLY A 181 -3.16 1.97 10.69
N SER A 182 -1.83 2.07 10.62
CA SER A 182 -1.12 3.25 10.09
C SER A 182 -1.47 3.57 8.63
N LEU A 183 -1.96 2.59 7.87
CA LEU A 183 -2.37 2.71 6.47
C LEU A 183 -3.90 2.72 6.31
N VAL A 184 -4.67 2.92 7.39
CA VAL A 184 -6.10 3.22 7.29
C VAL A 184 -6.29 4.67 6.84
N GLN A 185 -7.18 4.91 5.87
CA GLN A 185 -7.37 6.27 5.32
C GLN A 185 -7.89 7.26 6.36
N LYS A 186 -8.80 6.81 7.22
CA LYS A 186 -9.42 7.62 8.26
C LYS A 186 -8.85 7.23 9.63
N GLN A 187 -7.89 8.02 10.12
CA GLN A 187 -7.23 7.75 11.41
C GLN A 187 -8.12 8.07 12.62
N ASP A 188 -9.12 8.95 12.47
CA ASP A 188 -10.13 9.26 13.49
C ASP A 188 -11.32 8.29 13.47
N TYR A 189 -11.12 7.03 13.08
CA TYR A 189 -12.16 6.01 13.06
C TYR A 189 -12.81 5.85 14.45
N ARG A 190 -14.11 5.56 14.46
CA ARG A 190 -14.85 5.28 15.68
C ARG A 190 -15.52 3.92 15.59
N CYS A 191 -15.60 3.25 16.73
CA CYS A 191 -16.35 2.02 16.90
C CYS A 191 -17.35 2.16 18.04
N GLN A 192 -18.31 1.26 18.08
CA GLN A 192 -19.31 1.11 19.12
C GLN A 192 -19.31 -0.36 19.54
N ILE A 193 -19.50 -0.61 20.83
CA ILE A 193 -19.69 -1.95 21.37
C ILE A 193 -21.11 -2.09 21.89
N LEU A 194 -21.75 -3.21 21.56
CA LEU A 194 -23.08 -3.57 22.00
C LEU A 194 -23.00 -4.72 23.02
N ASP A 195 -23.91 -4.73 23.98
CA ASP A 195 -24.10 -5.88 24.87
C ASP A 195 -24.72 -7.09 24.12
N ILE A 196 -24.84 -8.21 24.81
CA ILE A 196 -25.45 -9.44 24.27
C ILE A 196 -26.93 -9.30 23.87
N TYR A 197 -27.57 -8.19 24.22
CA TYR A 197 -28.95 -7.86 23.89
C TYR A 197 -29.05 -6.79 22.79
N GLY A 198 -27.92 -6.32 22.25
CA GLY A 198 -27.85 -5.30 21.19
C GLY A 198 -27.93 -3.86 21.69
N ASN A 199 -27.78 -3.60 22.99
CA ASN A 199 -27.77 -2.23 23.53
C ASN A 199 -26.36 -1.63 23.50
N PRO A 200 -26.19 -0.37 23.04
CA PRO A 200 -24.90 0.30 23.11
C PRO A 200 -24.36 0.44 24.53
N LEU A 201 -23.10 0.05 24.71
CA LEU A 201 -22.39 0.24 25.97
C LEU A 201 -21.77 1.64 26.03
N THR A 202 -21.82 2.23 27.23
CA THR A 202 -21.20 3.53 27.49
C THR A 202 -19.77 3.35 27.94
N VAL A 203 -18.87 4.13 27.34
CA VAL A 203 -17.45 4.16 27.65
C VAL A 203 -17.02 5.53 28.18
N LEU A 204 -15.95 5.53 28.96
CA LEU A 204 -15.41 6.67 29.68
C LEU A 204 -13.91 6.82 29.39
N ARG A 205 -13.45 8.05 29.16
CA ARG A 205 -12.02 8.37 29.06
C ARG A 205 -11.76 9.78 29.58
N GLY A 206 -11.27 9.85 30.82
CA GLY A 206 -11.24 11.10 31.59
C GLY A 206 -12.66 11.61 31.81
N GLU A 207 -12.91 12.86 31.47
CA GLU A 207 -14.25 13.48 31.55
C GLU A 207 -15.17 13.13 30.38
N ASN A 208 -14.66 12.46 29.34
CA ASN A 208 -15.46 12.12 28.17
C ASN A 208 -16.31 10.88 28.44
N LYS A 209 -17.60 10.98 28.10
CA LYS A 209 -18.58 9.90 28.15
C LYS A 209 -19.27 9.79 26.79
N ASP A 210 -19.28 8.59 26.22
CA ASP A 210 -19.79 8.35 24.86
C ASP A 210 -20.24 6.89 24.69
N ASN A 211 -21.01 6.61 23.65
CA ASN A 211 -21.36 5.25 23.19
C ASN A 211 -20.58 4.85 21.93
N THR A 212 -19.72 5.74 21.43
CA THR A 212 -18.73 5.48 20.40
C THR A 212 -17.34 5.85 20.91
N PHE A 213 -16.31 5.12 20.49
CA PHE A 213 -14.94 5.34 20.92
C PHE A 213 -13.99 5.38 19.73
N SER A 214 -12.97 6.24 19.81
CA SER A 214 -11.83 6.27 18.91
C SER A 214 -10.54 6.03 19.69
N ASP A 215 -9.49 5.60 19.01
CA ASP A 215 -8.15 5.58 19.56
C ASP A 215 -7.70 7.00 19.93
N ALA A 216 -7.61 7.88 18.91
CA ALA A 216 -7.14 9.26 19.04
C ALA A 216 -5.79 9.38 19.78
N ASP A 217 -4.93 8.36 19.64
CA ASP A 217 -3.62 8.22 20.29
C ASP A 217 -3.67 8.40 21.82
N LYS A 218 -4.80 8.05 22.43
CA LYS A 218 -5.06 8.22 23.88
C LYS A 218 -5.27 6.88 24.59
N GLY A 219 -5.17 5.76 23.88
CA GLY A 219 -5.29 4.42 24.42
C GLY A 219 -6.72 4.09 24.89
N ALA A 220 -6.79 3.10 25.79
CA ALA A 220 -8.04 2.45 26.19
C ALA A 220 -9.07 3.39 26.82
N TRP A 221 -10.34 3.09 26.56
CA TRP A 221 -11.50 3.58 27.28
C TRP A 221 -11.91 2.59 28.37
N THR A 222 -12.53 3.08 29.42
CA THR A 222 -13.13 2.26 30.48
C THR A 222 -14.63 2.10 30.23
N LEU A 223 -15.17 0.89 30.29
CA LEU A 223 -16.62 0.69 30.26
C LEU A 223 -17.22 1.26 31.55
N GLN A 224 -18.31 2.04 31.44
CA GLN A 224 -18.97 2.62 32.62
C GLN A 224 -19.39 1.53 33.62
N THR A 225 -19.71 0.35 33.13
CA THR A 225 -19.93 -0.85 33.96
C THR A 225 -19.34 -2.04 33.22
N PRO A 226 -18.54 -2.90 33.88
CA PRO A 226 -18.05 -4.12 33.26
C PRO A 226 -19.19 -4.99 32.75
N ARG A 227 -19.12 -5.41 31.49
CA ARG A 227 -20.24 -6.06 30.77
C ARG A 227 -19.70 -7.06 29.75
N GLU A 228 -20.52 -8.04 29.43
CA GLU A 228 -20.30 -8.87 28.25
C GLU A 228 -20.60 -8.07 26.98
N VAL A 229 -19.78 -8.29 25.96
CA VAL A 229 -19.90 -7.68 24.63
C VAL A 229 -20.41 -8.73 23.66
N GLY A 230 -21.54 -8.43 23.01
CA GLY A 230 -22.13 -9.26 21.98
C GLY A 230 -21.58 -8.92 20.59
N GLU A 231 -21.38 -7.63 20.32
CA GLU A 231 -21.02 -7.14 18.99
C GLU A 231 -20.14 -5.89 19.07
N ILE A 232 -19.19 -5.80 18.14
CA ILE A 232 -18.32 -4.66 17.91
C ILE A 232 -18.66 -4.14 16.51
N ILE A 233 -19.01 -2.86 16.41
CA ILE A 233 -19.35 -2.20 15.14
C ILE A 233 -18.38 -1.06 14.91
N CYS A 234 -17.65 -1.08 13.80
CA CYS A 234 -16.79 0.01 13.38
C CYS A 234 -17.32 0.60 12.08
N ASP A 235 -17.62 1.90 12.10
CA ASP A 235 -18.25 2.59 10.97
C ASP A 235 -17.56 3.93 10.73
N PRO A 236 -17.10 4.24 9.49
CA PRO A 236 -16.41 5.50 9.21
C PRO A 236 -17.33 6.72 9.37
N THR A 237 -18.65 6.54 9.40
CA THR A 237 -19.65 7.60 9.59
C THR A 237 -19.94 7.92 11.06
N PHE A 238 -19.45 7.11 12.00
CA PHE A 238 -19.65 7.37 13.42
C PHE A 238 -18.96 8.68 13.85
N VAL A 239 -19.70 9.45 14.65
CA VAL A 239 -19.25 10.71 15.25
C VAL A 239 -19.39 10.61 16.77
N ALA A 240 -18.66 11.46 17.50
CA ALA A 240 -18.81 11.54 18.95
C ALA A 240 -20.25 11.93 19.31
N GLN A 241 -20.91 11.13 20.15
CA GLN A 241 -22.32 11.36 20.51
C GLN A 241 -22.49 12.15 21.81
N LYS A 242 -21.42 12.40 22.58
CA LYS A 242 -21.39 13.15 23.86
C LYS A 242 -22.67 13.01 24.68
N LEU A 243 -22.66 12.02 25.58
CA LEU A 243 -23.76 11.73 26.52
C LEU A 243 -23.72 12.58 27.78
#